data_AF-A0A8N5EUE7-F1
#
_entry.id   AF-A0A8N5EUE7-F1
#
_cell.length_a   1.000
_cell.length_b   1.000
_cell.length_c   1.000
_cell.angle_alpha   90.00
_cell.angle_beta   90.00
_cell.angle_gamma   90.00
#
_symmetry.space_group_name_H-M   'P 1'
#
loop_
_entity.id
_entity.type
_entity.pdbx_description
1 polymer ?
#
loop_
_entity_poly.entity_id
_entity_poly.type
_entity_poly.pdbx_seq_one_letter_code
_entity_poly.pdbx_strand_id
1 'polypeptide(L)'
;MCKPKRGVKRDDSKETYKLPHRLIEKKRRDRINECIAQLKDLLPEHLKLTTLGHLEKAVVLELTLKHLKALTALTEQQHQKIIALQNGKRDKSP
;
A
#
# COMPACT_ATOMS: atom_id res chain seq x y z
N MET A 1 23.41 -62.38 2.74
CA MET A 1 23.29 -61.91 4.14
C MET A 1 22.56 -60.57 4.14
N CYS A 2 21.34 -60.53 4.67
CA CYS A 2 20.57 -59.30 4.88
C CYS A 2 21.14 -58.50 6.06
N LYS A 3 21.26 -57.17 5.92
CA LYS A 3 21.30 -56.22 7.04
C LYS A 3 20.34 -55.04 6.79
N PRO A 4 19.68 -54.51 7.82
CA PRO A 4 18.37 -53.88 7.70
C PRO A 4 18.48 -52.35 7.53
N LYS A 5 17.70 -51.80 6.59
CA LYS A 5 17.46 -50.35 6.45
C LYS A 5 16.50 -49.92 7.57
N ARG A 6 17.03 -49.30 8.63
CA ARG A 6 16.21 -48.61 9.64
C ARG A 6 15.68 -47.30 9.04
N GLY A 7 14.36 -47.16 9.10
CA GLY A 7 13.58 -46.19 8.35
C GLY A 7 13.82 -44.73 8.73
N VAL A 8 13.80 -43.89 7.69
CA VAL A 8 13.55 -42.46 7.81
C VAL A 8 12.08 -42.29 8.18
N LYS A 9 11.77 -42.11 9.47
CA LYS A 9 10.49 -41.52 9.87
C LYS A 9 10.53 -40.05 9.42
N ARG A 10 10.14 -39.78 8.18
CA ARG A 10 9.90 -38.41 7.71
C ARG A 10 8.72 -37.86 8.49
N ASP A 11 8.96 -36.73 9.12
CA ASP A 11 8.02 -35.93 9.90
C ASP A 11 6.98 -35.28 8.96
N ASP A 12 6.07 -36.10 8.40
CA ASP A 12 5.02 -35.70 7.44
C ASP A 12 4.01 -34.72 8.07
N SER A 13 3.86 -34.76 9.40
CA SER A 13 2.99 -33.88 10.17
C SER A 13 3.33 -32.39 10.05
N LYS A 14 4.55 -32.01 9.63
CA LYS A 14 4.90 -30.59 9.41
C LYS A 14 4.61 -30.09 7.99
N GLU A 15 4.36 -30.95 7.01
CA GLU A 15 4.02 -30.51 5.65
C GLU A 15 2.55 -30.11 5.52
N THR A 16 1.66 -30.79 6.25
CA THR A 16 0.22 -30.51 6.24
C THR A 16 -0.12 -29.13 6.81
N TYR A 17 0.57 -28.65 7.85
CA TYR A 17 0.42 -27.28 8.37
C TYR A 17 1.08 -26.20 7.50
N LYS A 18 2.07 -26.57 6.66
CA LYS A 18 2.72 -25.62 5.74
C LYS A 18 1.83 -25.21 4.58
N LEU A 19 0.89 -26.07 4.15
CA LEU A 19 -0.04 -25.77 3.06
C LEU A 19 -1.03 -24.64 3.43
N PRO A 20 -1.73 -24.67 4.59
CA PRO A 20 -2.52 -23.55 5.09
C PRO A 20 -1.70 -22.27 5.27
N HIS A 21 -0.49 -22.37 5.83
CA HIS A 21 0.38 -21.21 6.02
C HIS A 21 0.79 -20.57 4.69
N ARG A 22 1.08 -21.38 3.65
CA ARG A 22 1.38 -20.89 2.29
C ARG A 22 0.18 -20.17 1.68
N LEU A 23 -1.04 -20.68 1.89
CA LEU A 23 -2.28 -20.06 1.37
C LEU A 23 -2.61 -18.74 2.06
N ILE A 24 -2.48 -18.67 3.39
CA ILE A 24 -2.68 -17.43 4.16
C ILE A 24 -1.69 -16.37 3.68
N GLU A 25 -0.41 -16.75 3.55
CA GLU A 25 0.62 -15.84 3.08
C GLU A 25 0.38 -15.39 1.63
N LYS A 26 -0.06 -16.31 0.75
CA LYS A 26 -0.44 -15.96 -0.62
C LYS A 26 -1.56 -14.90 -0.61
N LYS A 27 -2.64 -15.12 0.14
CA LYS A 27 -3.74 -14.16 0.26
C LYS A 27 -3.27 -12.80 0.79
N ARG A 28 -2.33 -12.77 1.76
CA ARG A 28 -1.73 -11.54 2.25
C ARG A 28 -0.96 -10.80 1.15
N ARG A 29 -0.12 -11.51 0.40
CA ARG A 29 0.65 -10.93 -0.72
C ARG A 29 -0.25 -10.42 -1.83
N ASP A 30 -1.29 -11.16 -2.18
CA ASP A 30 -2.26 -10.77 -3.21
C ASP A 30 -2.95 -9.46 -2.81
N ARG A 31 -3.44 -9.37 -1.57
CA ARG A 31 -4.01 -8.12 -1.03
C ARG A 31 -3.02 -6.95 -1.06
N ILE A 32 -1.76 -7.16 -0.68
CA ILE A 32 -0.74 -6.11 -0.73
C ILE A 32 -0.52 -5.64 -2.18
N ASN A 33 -0.41 -6.57 -3.13
CA ASN A 33 -0.20 -6.24 -4.53
C ASN A 33 -1.39 -5.48 -5.12
N GLU A 34 -2.60 -5.87 -4.76
CA GLU A 34 -3.83 -5.18 -5.15
C GLU A 34 -3.86 -3.74 -4.63
N CYS A 35 -3.54 -3.53 -3.35
CA CYS A 35 -3.42 -2.17 -2.80
C CYS A 35 -2.38 -1.34 -3.55
N ILE A 36 -1.20 -1.90 -3.86
CA ILE A 36 -0.15 -1.18 -4.60
C ILE A 36 -0.62 -0.84 -6.02
N ALA A 37 -1.36 -1.73 -6.69
CA ALA A 37 -1.93 -1.46 -8.01
C ALA A 37 -2.94 -0.31 -7.96
N GLN A 38 -3.86 -0.32 -6.99
CA GLN A 38 -4.82 0.78 -6.80
C GLN A 38 -4.13 2.11 -6.50
N LEU A 39 -3.10 2.10 -5.65
CA LEU A 39 -2.29 3.30 -5.39
C LEU A 39 -1.64 3.83 -6.67
N LYS A 40 -1.09 2.93 -7.51
CA LYS A 40 -0.54 3.31 -8.80
C LYS A 40 -1.57 3.98 -9.70
N ASP A 41 -2.81 3.48 -9.74
CA ASP A 41 -3.86 4.04 -10.58
C ASP A 41 -4.35 5.41 -10.08
N LEU A 42 -4.45 5.58 -8.76
CA LEU A 42 -4.83 6.83 -8.10
C LEU A 42 -3.78 7.94 -8.17
N LEU A 43 -2.53 7.60 -8.49
CA LEU A 43 -1.50 8.63 -8.66
C LEU A 43 -1.86 9.59 -9.81
N PRO A 44 -1.47 10.87 -9.72
CA PRO A 44 -1.59 11.80 -10.84
C PRO A 44 -0.72 11.37 -12.04
N GLU A 45 -1.21 11.54 -13.27
CA GLU A 45 -0.47 11.21 -14.50
C GLU A 45 0.91 11.86 -14.56
N HIS A 46 1.04 13.12 -14.14
CA HIS A 46 2.33 13.82 -14.10
C HIS A 46 3.36 13.18 -13.17
N LEU A 47 2.93 12.42 -12.14
CA LEU A 47 3.82 11.64 -11.29
C LEU A 47 4.11 10.26 -11.87
N LYS A 48 3.28 9.72 -12.77
CA LYS A 48 3.53 8.44 -13.46
C LYS A 48 4.52 8.60 -14.61
N LEU A 49 4.42 9.71 -15.34
CA LEU A 49 5.23 10.02 -16.52
C LEU A 49 6.72 10.25 -16.21
N THR A 50 7.08 10.52 -14.95
CA THR A 50 8.49 10.59 -14.52
C THR A 50 9.20 9.24 -14.58
N THR A 51 8.44 8.15 -14.67
CA THR A 51 8.96 6.79 -14.82
C THR A 51 8.48 6.21 -16.15
N LEU A 52 9.40 5.74 -16.98
CA LEU A 52 9.13 5.24 -18.33
C LEU A 52 8.34 3.91 -18.30
N GLY A 53 7.03 3.99 -18.06
CA GLY A 53 6.06 2.88 -18.19
C GLY A 53 6.06 1.83 -17.07
N HIS A 54 7.18 1.62 -16.38
CA HIS A 54 7.28 0.69 -15.25
C HIS A 54 7.52 1.42 -13.92
N LEU A 55 6.44 1.60 -13.16
CA LEU A 55 6.53 2.04 -11.77
C LEU A 55 6.85 0.85 -10.87
N GLU A 56 8.06 0.84 -10.32
CA GLU A 56 8.42 -0.10 -9.26
C GLU A 56 7.55 0.10 -8.01
N LYS A 57 7.30 -0.97 -7.26
CA LYS A 57 6.44 -0.91 -6.07
C LYS A 57 6.90 0.13 -5.04
N ALA A 58 8.22 0.26 -4.85
CA ALA A 58 8.79 1.25 -3.95
C ALA A 58 8.47 2.68 -4.41
N VAL A 59 8.61 2.94 -5.72
CA VAL A 59 8.32 4.25 -6.32
C VAL A 59 6.83 4.57 -6.22
N VAL A 60 5.94 3.61 -6.44
CA VAL A 60 4.48 3.80 -6.22
C VAL A 60 4.20 4.26 -4.79
N LEU A 61 4.80 3.60 -3.79
CA LEU A 61 4.60 3.95 -2.38
C LEU A 61 5.16 5.34 -2.04
N GLU A 62 6.34 5.68 -2.56
CA GLU A 62 6.98 6.98 -2.34
C GLU A 62 6.17 8.13 -2.97
N LEU A 63 5.77 7.98 -4.23
CA LEU A 63 4.95 8.97 -4.93
C LEU A 63 3.58 9.12 -4.27
N THR A 64 3.00 8.03 -3.76
CA THR A 64 1.73 8.07 -3.01
C THR A 64 1.91 8.90 -1.75
N LEU A 65 2.97 8.67 -0.99
CA LEU A 65 3.25 9.43 0.23
C LEU A 65 3.45 10.92 -0.08
N LYS A 66 4.18 11.25 -1.16
CA LYS A 66 4.38 12.63 -1.61
C LYS A 66 3.05 13.29 -1.98
N HIS A 67 2.19 12.58 -2.70
CA HIS A 67 0.88 13.07 -3.10
C HIS A 67 -0.05 13.32 -1.88
N LEU A 68 -0.10 12.38 -0.94
CA LEU A 68 -0.89 12.52 0.28
C LEU A 68 -0.45 13.74 1.12
N LYS A 69 0.86 13.96 1.27
CA LYS A 69 1.38 15.16 1.96
C LYS A 69 0.96 16.45 1.27
N ALA A 70 1.00 16.48 -0.06
CA ALA A 70 0.56 17.63 -0.84
C ALA A 70 -0.96 17.89 -0.67
N LEU A 71 -1.78 16.83 -0.67
CA LEU A 71 -3.22 16.94 -0.44
C LEU A 71 -3.54 17.45 0.98
N THR A 72 -2.84 16.98 2.01
CA THR A 72 -3.02 17.48 3.38
C THR A 72 -2.69 18.97 3.48
N ALA A 73 -1.54 19.39 2.94
CA ALA A 73 -1.15 20.80 2.95
C ALA A 73 -2.15 21.69 2.20
N LEU A 74 -2.67 21.22 1.06
CA LEU A 74 -3.71 21.92 0.30
C LEU A 74 -5.01 22.04 1.11
N THR A 75 -5.41 20.99 1.81
CA THR A 75 -6.63 20.97 2.63
C THR A 75 -6.53 21.95 3.79
N GLU A 76 -5.38 21.98 4.47
CA GLU A 76 -5.10 22.94 5.55
C GLU A 76 -5.12 24.38 5.03
N GLN A 77 -4.50 24.64 3.88
CA GLN A 77 -4.51 25.95 3.24
C GLN A 77 -5.95 26.37 2.87
N GLN A 78 -6.75 25.46 2.31
CA GLN A 78 -8.15 25.72 2.00
C GLN A 78 -8.96 26.03 3.27
N HIS A 79 -8.75 25.29 4.36
CA HIS A 79 -9.40 25.52 5.64
C HIS A 79 -9.07 26.91 6.20
N GLN A 80 -7.80 27.32 6.19
CA GLN A 80 -7.38 28.66 6.60
C GLN A 80 -8.04 29.75 5.75
N LYS A 81 -8.13 29.55 4.43
CA LYS A 81 -8.79 30.49 3.53
C LYS A 81 -10.29 30.63 3.83
N ILE A 82 -10.97 29.53 4.13
CA ILE A 82 -12.39 29.55 4.53
C ILE A 82 -12.56 30.35 5.82
N ILE A 83 -11.72 30.13 6.84
CA ILE A 83 -11.76 30.88 8.09
C ILE A 83 -11.54 32.38 7.85
N ALA A 84 -10.53 32.73 7.05
CA ALA A 84 -10.24 34.13 6.71
C ALA A 84 -11.44 34.81 6.02
N LEU A 85 -12.09 34.11 5.08
CA LEU A 85 -13.29 34.60 4.41
C LEU A 85 -14.50 34.73 5.35
N GLN A 86 -14.67 33.81 6.30
CA GLN A 86 -15.72 33.90 7.32
C GLN A 86 -15.49 35.09 8.26
N ASN A 87 -14.23 35.36 8.63
CA ASN A 87 -13.88 36.50 9.47
C ASN A 87 -14.14 37.84 8.75
N GLY A 88 -13.75 37.96 7.48
CA GLY A 88 -14.02 39.16 6.68
C GLY A 88 -15.50 39.41 6.38
N LYS A 89 -16.36 38.39 6.47
CA LYS A 89 -17.82 38.53 6.36
C LYS A 89 -18.48 38.96 7.67
N ARG A 90 -17.95 38.56 8.83
CA ARG A 90 -18.48 38.97 10.15
C ARG A 90 -18.27 40.45 10.44
N ASP A 91 -17.20 41.03 9.91
CA ASP A 91 -16.84 42.45 10.12
C ASP A 91 -17.65 43.43 9.23
N LYS A 92 -18.50 42.90 8.35
CA LYS A 92 -19.41 43.68 7.49
C LYS A 92 -20.90 43.50 7.84
N SER A 93 -21.20 42.89 8.97
CA SER A 93 -22.57 42.83 9.49
C SER A 93 -22.87 44.14 10.23
N PRO A 94 -23.95 44.87 9.88
CA PRO A 94 -24.35 46.11 10.57
C PRO A 94 -24.83 45.87 12.00
#